data_AF-P00668-F1
#
_entry.id   AF-P00668-F1
#
_cell.length_a   1.000
_cell.length_b   1.000
_cell.length_c   1.000
_cell.angle_alpha   90.00
_cell.angle_beta   90.00
_cell.angle_gamma   90.00
#
_symmetry.space_group_name_H-M   'P 1'
#
loop_
_entity.id
_entity.type
_entity.pdbx_description
1 polymer ?
#
loop_
_entity_poly.entity_id
_entity_poly.type
_entity_poly.pdbx_seq_one_letter_code
_entity_poly.pdbx_strand_id
1 'polypeptide(L)'
;KETAAAKFERQHIDSNPSSVSSSNYCNQMMKSRNLTQGRCKPVNTFVHESLADVQAVCSQKNVACKNGQTNCYQSYSTMSITDCRETGSSKYPNCAYKTTQAKKHIIVACEGNPYVPVHYDASV
;
A
#
# COMPACT_ATOMS: atom_id res chain seq x y z
N LYS A 1 6.09 5.27 19.66
CA LYS A 1 6.62 5.61 18.31
C LYS A 1 6.30 4.45 17.39
N GLU A 2 5.72 4.70 16.22
CA GLU A 2 5.37 3.64 15.24
C GLU A 2 6.66 3.12 14.55
N THR A 3 6.79 1.80 14.39
CA THR A 3 7.90 1.18 13.64
C THR A 3 7.66 1.27 12.14
N ALA A 4 8.71 1.07 11.33
CA ALA A 4 8.56 1.10 9.87
C ALA A 4 7.62 -0.01 9.36
N ALA A 5 7.70 -1.22 9.94
CA ALA A 5 6.80 -2.33 9.63
C ALA A 5 5.34 -2.02 10.04
N ALA A 6 5.11 -1.52 11.26
CA ALA A 6 3.76 -1.15 11.70
C ALA A 6 3.15 -0.02 10.83
N LYS A 7 3.99 0.92 10.41
CA LYS A 7 3.59 1.96 9.45
C LYS A 7 3.22 1.38 8.10
N PHE A 8 4.00 0.42 7.58
CA PHE A 8 3.67 -0.26 6.32
C PHE A 8 2.31 -0.97 6.44
N GLU A 9 2.09 -1.75 7.50
CA GLU A 9 0.83 -2.45 7.73
C GLU A 9 -0.37 -1.48 7.77
N ARG A 10 -0.27 -0.42 8.58
CA ARG A 10 -1.33 0.60 8.65
C ARG A 10 -1.63 1.23 7.29
N GLN A 11 -0.61 1.53 6.50
CA GLN A 11 -0.79 2.27 5.24
C GLN A 11 -1.16 1.39 4.05
N HIS A 12 -0.81 0.11 4.06
CA HIS A 12 -0.83 -0.71 2.85
C HIS A 12 -1.52 -2.06 3.00
N ILE A 13 -1.79 -2.56 4.21
CA ILE A 13 -2.42 -3.88 4.39
C ILE A 13 -3.91 -3.74 4.69
N ASP A 14 -4.75 -4.43 3.94
CA ASP A 14 -6.19 -4.58 4.20
C ASP A 14 -6.64 -6.00 3.85
N SER A 15 -6.23 -6.97 4.67
CA SER A 15 -6.41 -8.41 4.41
C SER A 15 -7.86 -8.88 4.39
N ASN A 16 -8.78 -8.15 5.03
CA ASN A 16 -10.20 -8.50 5.11
C ASN A 16 -11.08 -7.34 4.63
N PRO A 17 -11.09 -7.05 3.32
CA PRO A 17 -11.81 -5.90 2.80
C PRO A 17 -13.32 -6.12 2.90
N SER A 18 -14.01 -5.33 3.72
CA SER A 18 -15.47 -5.39 3.84
C SER A 18 -16.20 -4.72 2.68
N SER A 19 -15.53 -3.86 1.91
CA SER A 19 -16.17 -2.97 0.94
C SER A 19 -15.29 -2.57 -0.24
N VAL A 20 -14.32 -3.40 -0.63
CA VAL A 20 -13.41 -3.07 -1.75
C VAL A 20 -14.16 -2.76 -3.05
N SER A 21 -15.34 -3.36 -3.28
CA SER A 21 -16.24 -3.09 -4.41
C SER A 21 -16.85 -1.68 -4.42
N SER A 22 -16.80 -0.95 -3.31
CA SER A 22 -17.33 0.41 -3.22
C SER A 22 -16.39 1.42 -3.87
N SER A 23 -16.93 2.29 -4.71
CA SER A 23 -16.21 3.47 -5.23
C SER A 23 -15.71 4.39 -4.10
N ASN A 24 -16.31 4.29 -2.91
CA ASN A 24 -15.99 5.07 -1.73
C ASN A 24 -14.90 4.46 -0.83
N TYR A 25 -14.39 3.26 -1.17
CA TYR A 25 -13.39 2.54 -0.38
C TYR A 25 -12.19 3.42 -0.01
N CYS A 26 -11.56 4.07 -0.99
CA CYS A 26 -10.38 4.91 -0.73
C CYS A 26 -10.70 6.10 0.17
N ASN A 27 -11.86 6.74 0.03
CA ASN A 27 -12.25 7.85 0.91
C ASN A 27 -12.32 7.42 2.38
N GLN A 28 -12.88 6.24 2.63
CA GLN A 28 -13.00 5.68 3.97
C GLN A 28 -11.65 5.21 4.51
N MET A 29 -10.88 4.47 3.70
CA MET A 29 -9.64 3.84 4.14
C MET A 29 -8.50 4.85 4.31
N MET A 30 -8.37 5.82 3.41
CA MET A 30 -7.36 6.87 3.57
C MET A 30 -7.60 7.64 4.88
N LYS A 31 -8.85 7.89 5.24
CA LYS A 31 -9.20 8.54 6.52
C LYS A 31 -8.95 7.62 7.72
N SER A 32 -9.47 6.40 7.70
CA SER A 32 -9.37 5.46 8.83
C SER A 32 -7.94 5.05 9.15
N ARG A 33 -7.04 5.07 8.15
CA ARG A 33 -5.61 4.77 8.30
C ARG A 33 -4.76 6.00 8.61
N ASN A 34 -5.37 7.15 8.93
CA ASN A 34 -4.70 8.42 9.21
C ASN A 34 -3.78 8.91 8.07
N LEU A 35 -4.14 8.61 6.82
CA LEU A 35 -3.42 9.08 5.62
C LEU A 35 -3.89 10.47 5.16
N THR A 36 -4.93 11.01 5.79
CA THR A 36 -5.48 12.35 5.54
C THR A 36 -5.24 13.32 6.69
N GLN A 37 -4.41 12.95 7.67
CA GLN A 37 -4.11 13.81 8.83
C GLN A 37 -3.11 14.90 8.43
N GLY A 38 -3.50 16.17 8.60
CA GLY A 38 -2.70 17.35 8.26
C GLY A 38 -2.55 17.67 6.77
N ARG A 39 -2.73 16.68 5.88
CA ARG A 39 -2.79 16.82 4.42
C ARG A 39 -3.45 15.60 3.79
N CYS A 40 -3.93 15.73 2.55
CA CYS A 40 -4.33 14.59 1.75
C CYS A 40 -3.07 13.89 1.18
N LYS A 41 -2.82 12.62 1.54
CA LYS A 41 -1.77 11.83 0.88
C LYS A 41 -2.19 11.59 -0.58
N PRO A 42 -1.45 12.06 -1.60
CA PRO A 42 -1.96 12.09 -2.98
C PRO A 42 -2.17 10.70 -3.62
N VAL A 43 -1.32 9.74 -3.28
CA VAL A 43 -1.36 8.37 -3.82
C VAL A 43 -1.09 7.37 -2.70
N ASN A 44 -1.83 6.27 -2.69
CA ASN A 44 -1.61 5.12 -1.83
C ASN A 44 -2.14 3.84 -2.51
N THR A 45 -1.62 2.69 -2.09
CA THR A 45 -2.15 1.39 -2.52
C THR A 45 -2.40 0.54 -1.29
N PHE A 46 -3.56 -0.12 -1.24
CA PHE A 46 -3.89 -1.16 -0.27
C PHE A 46 -3.77 -2.53 -0.94
N VAL A 47 -3.25 -3.51 -0.20
CA VAL A 47 -3.08 -4.90 -0.61
C VAL A 47 -4.06 -5.77 0.17
N HIS A 48 -4.83 -6.56 -0.56
CA HIS A 48 -5.92 -7.40 -0.05
C HIS A 48 -5.49 -8.86 0.04
N GLU A 49 -4.32 -9.09 0.64
CA GLU A 49 -3.75 -10.41 0.86
C GLU A 49 -3.47 -10.61 2.35
N SER A 50 -3.14 -11.83 2.76
CA SER A 50 -2.70 -12.08 4.12
C SER A 50 -1.38 -11.34 4.40
N LEU A 51 -1.17 -10.92 5.65
CA LEU A 51 0.10 -10.30 6.04
C LEU A 51 1.30 -11.23 5.77
N ALA A 52 1.12 -12.54 5.95
CA ALA A 52 2.14 -13.55 5.69
C ALA A 52 2.54 -13.59 4.21
N ASP A 53 1.57 -13.52 3.29
CA ASP A 53 1.85 -13.52 1.84
C ASP A 53 2.59 -12.26 1.40
N VAL A 54 2.23 -11.10 1.98
CA VAL A 54 2.93 -9.84 1.69
C VAL A 54 4.34 -9.83 2.30
N GLN A 55 4.53 -10.37 3.50
CA GLN A 55 5.85 -10.52 4.11
C GLN A 55 6.75 -11.47 3.32
N ALA A 56 6.19 -12.56 2.79
CA ALA A 56 6.91 -13.52 1.95
C ALA A 56 7.46 -12.90 0.66
N VAL A 57 6.99 -11.71 0.23
CA VAL A 57 7.56 -10.99 -0.92
C VAL A 57 9.03 -10.65 -0.69
N CYS A 58 9.45 -10.40 0.56
CA CYS A 58 10.83 -10.06 0.89
C CYS A 58 11.87 -11.17 0.59
N SER A 59 11.41 -12.38 0.22
CA SER A 59 12.26 -13.49 -0.21
C SER A 59 11.97 -13.94 -1.66
N GLN A 60 11.35 -13.08 -2.48
CA GLN A 60 11.00 -13.36 -3.88
C GLN A 60 11.96 -12.66 -4.83
N LYS A 61 11.49 -12.16 -5.98
CA LYS A 61 12.35 -11.60 -7.03
C LYS A 61 12.95 -10.27 -6.57
N ASN A 62 14.26 -10.23 -6.27
CA ASN A 62 14.95 -8.98 -5.98
C ASN A 62 14.99 -8.06 -7.22
N VAL A 63 14.69 -6.78 -7.01
CA VAL A 63 14.66 -5.73 -8.04
C VAL A 63 15.20 -4.42 -7.46
N ALA A 64 15.66 -3.51 -8.31
CA ALA A 64 15.99 -2.15 -7.87
C ALA A 64 14.71 -1.40 -7.50
N CYS A 65 14.73 -0.70 -6.36
CA CYS A 65 13.71 0.27 -5.98
C CYS A 65 13.72 1.49 -6.93
N LYS A 66 12.63 2.26 -7.00
CA LYS A 66 12.58 3.50 -7.80
C LYS A 66 13.60 4.55 -7.38
N ASN A 67 14.02 4.52 -6.11
CA ASN A 67 15.04 5.42 -5.56
C ASN A 67 16.48 4.89 -5.73
N GLY A 68 16.68 3.75 -6.40
CA GLY A 68 17.99 3.15 -6.63
C GLY A 68 18.50 2.22 -5.52
N GLN A 69 17.78 2.09 -4.40
CA GLN A 69 18.11 1.08 -3.37
C GLN A 69 17.88 -0.35 -3.91
N THR A 70 18.54 -1.34 -3.31
CA THR A 70 18.54 -2.73 -3.78
C THR A 70 17.75 -3.69 -2.87
N ASN A 71 17.05 -3.15 -1.87
CA ASN A 71 16.25 -3.93 -0.92
C ASN A 71 14.78 -4.06 -1.33
N CYS A 72 14.46 -3.87 -2.61
CA CYS A 72 13.13 -4.09 -3.15
C CYS A 72 12.95 -5.50 -3.70
N TYR A 73 11.74 -6.03 -3.53
CA TYR A 73 11.36 -7.34 -4.01
C TYR A 73 10.00 -7.28 -4.69
N GLN A 74 9.91 -7.92 -5.86
CA GLN A 74 8.70 -8.09 -6.63
C GLN A 74 8.04 -9.43 -6.30
N SER A 75 6.72 -9.40 -6.10
CA SER A 75 5.95 -10.62 -5.92
C SER A 75 5.94 -11.48 -7.19
N TYR A 76 6.11 -12.80 -7.06
CA TYR A 76 5.98 -13.75 -8.16
C TYR A 76 4.54 -13.89 -8.64
N SER A 77 3.59 -13.87 -7.70
CA SER A 77 2.16 -13.89 -8.00
C SER A 77 1.61 -12.47 -8.06
N THR A 78 0.55 -12.28 -8.85
CA THR A 78 -0.25 -11.06 -8.73
C THR A 78 -1.04 -11.09 -7.43
N MET A 79 -1.25 -9.91 -6.85
CA MET A 79 -2.00 -9.70 -5.63
C MET A 79 -3.18 -8.77 -5.92
N SER A 80 -4.27 -8.97 -5.20
CA SER A 80 -5.42 -8.07 -5.21
C SER A 80 -5.04 -6.76 -4.52
N ILE A 81 -5.17 -5.65 -5.24
CA ILE A 81 -4.83 -4.32 -4.74
C ILE A 81 -5.92 -3.30 -5.05
N THR A 82 -5.93 -2.22 -4.28
CA THR A 82 -6.70 -1.02 -4.57
C THR A 82 -5.79 0.19 -4.58
N ASP A 83 -5.68 0.83 -5.75
CA ASP A 83 -5.02 2.10 -5.96
C ASP A 83 -5.95 3.24 -5.56
N CYS A 84 -5.48 4.09 -4.66
CA CYS A 84 -6.13 5.31 -4.20
C CYS A 84 -5.37 6.52 -4.75
N ARG A 85 -6.05 7.32 -5.57
CA ARG A 85 -5.50 8.55 -6.14
C ARG A 85 -6.39 9.73 -5.83
N GLU A 86 -5.80 10.78 -5.26
CA GLU A 86 -6.50 12.02 -4.98
C GLU A 86 -7.16 12.59 -6.25
N THR A 87 -8.42 13.00 -6.14
CA THR A 87 -9.17 13.59 -7.27
C THR A 87 -8.79 15.06 -7.45
N GLY A 88 -9.00 15.61 -8.66
CA GLY A 88 -8.76 17.04 -8.92
C GLY A 88 -9.66 17.98 -8.11
N SER A 89 -10.77 17.49 -7.56
CA SER A 89 -11.68 18.23 -6.68
C SER A 89 -11.33 18.14 -5.19
N SER A 90 -10.35 17.32 -4.82
CA SER A 90 -9.96 17.10 -3.42
C SER A 90 -9.30 18.35 -2.83
N LYS A 91 -9.69 18.69 -1.59
CA LYS A 91 -9.08 19.79 -0.83
C LYS A 91 -9.13 19.50 0.65
N TYR A 92 -7.99 19.50 1.33
CA TYR A 92 -7.91 19.34 2.78
C TYR A 92 -8.81 20.37 3.51
N PRO A 93 -9.62 19.96 4.52
CA PRO A 93 -9.67 18.64 5.17
C PRO A 93 -10.57 17.59 4.50
N ASN A 94 -11.24 17.93 3.40
CA ASN A 94 -12.19 17.07 2.68
C ASN A 94 -11.50 16.30 1.54
N CYS A 95 -10.58 15.41 1.90
CA CYS A 95 -9.82 14.62 0.92
C CYS A 95 -10.73 13.66 0.15
N ALA A 96 -10.62 13.67 -1.18
CA ALA A 96 -11.40 12.83 -2.07
C ALA A 96 -10.49 12.00 -2.99
N TYR A 97 -10.83 10.73 -3.18
CA TYR A 97 -10.02 9.74 -3.84
C TYR A 97 -10.81 8.95 -4.89
N LYS A 98 -10.19 8.72 -6.03
CA LYS A 98 -10.61 7.69 -6.99
C LYS A 98 -10.12 6.34 -6.49
N THR A 99 -11.06 5.40 -6.36
CA THR A 99 -10.79 3.99 -6.05
C THR A 99 -10.59 3.23 -7.36
N THR A 100 -9.50 2.48 -7.49
CA THR A 100 -9.25 1.62 -8.66
C THR A 100 -8.71 0.28 -8.21
N GLN A 101 -9.50 -0.78 -8.41
CA GLN A 101 -9.07 -2.15 -8.13
C GLN A 101 -8.18 -2.66 -9.26
N ALA A 102 -7.21 -3.50 -8.90
CA ALA A 102 -6.39 -4.22 -9.86
C ALA A 102 -5.89 -5.54 -9.28
N LYS A 103 -5.43 -6.43 -10.17
CA LYS A 103 -4.55 -7.55 -9.82
C LYS A 103 -3.21 -7.32 -10.48
N LYS A 104 -2.16 -7.10 -9.68
CA LYS A 104 -0.81 -6.75 -10.16
C LYS A 104 0.25 -7.38 -9.29
N HIS A 105 1.47 -7.48 -9.80
CA HIS A 105 2.60 -7.77 -8.93
C HIS A 105 2.90 -6.53 -8.07
N ILE A 106 3.27 -6.72 -6.81
CA ILE A 106 3.69 -5.61 -5.95
C ILE A 106 5.19 -5.60 -5.81
N ILE A 107 5.75 -4.42 -5.61
CA ILE A 107 7.16 -4.20 -5.28
C ILE A 107 7.22 -3.50 -3.93
N VAL A 108 7.89 -4.13 -2.96
CA VAL A 108 8.05 -3.62 -1.59
C VAL A 108 9.53 -3.56 -1.23
N ALA A 109 9.92 -2.53 -0.48
CA ALA A 109 11.24 -2.48 0.15
C ALA A 109 11.17 -3.18 1.51
N CYS A 110 12.18 -3.99 1.82
CA CYS A 110 12.23 -4.80 3.04
C CYS A 110 13.47 -4.47 3.89
N GLU A 111 13.31 -4.48 5.20
CA GLU A 111 14.36 -4.17 6.17
C GLU A 111 14.15 -4.95 7.48
N GLY A 112 15.19 -4.99 8.32
CA GLY A 112 15.10 -5.45 9.71
C GLY A 112 15.38 -6.94 9.94
N ASN A 113 15.17 -7.36 11.20
CA ASN A 113 15.20 -8.75 11.64
C ASN A 113 14.03 -8.97 12.63
N PRO A 114 12.90 -9.59 12.23
CA PRO A 114 12.69 -10.27 10.94
C PRO A 114 12.70 -9.31 9.74
N TYR A 115 13.09 -9.84 8.57
CA TYR A 115 13.21 -9.07 7.33
C TYR A 115 11.83 -8.92 6.68
N VAL A 116 11.20 -7.76 6.87
CA VAL A 116 9.78 -7.52 6.55
C VAL A 116 9.57 -6.24 5.73
N PRO A 117 8.43 -6.08 5.06
CA PRO A 117 8.14 -4.89 4.27
C PRO A 117 8.07 -3.62 5.12
N VAL A 118 8.70 -2.55 4.63
CA VAL A 118 8.71 -1.22 5.27
C VAL A 118 8.24 -0.11 4.34
N HIS A 119 8.18 -0.36 3.03
CA HIS A 119 7.73 0.58 2.02
C HIS A 119 7.05 -0.10 0.84
N TYR A 120 5.99 0.50 0.31
CA TYR A 120 5.37 0.11 -0.97
C TYR A 120 5.97 0.96 -2.10
N ASP A 121 6.74 0.35 -3.00
CA ASP A 121 7.46 1.06 -4.07
C ASP A 121 6.60 1.14 -5.34
N ALA A 122 5.98 0.02 -5.77
CA ALA A 122 5.24 -0.02 -7.02
C ALA A 122 4.24 -1.19 -7.12
N SER A 123 3.39 -1.10 -8.15
CA SER A 123 2.67 -2.23 -8.74
C SER A 123 3.08 -2.36 -10.21
N VAL A 124 3.29 -3.58 -10.71
CA VAL A 124 3.60 -3.85 -12.13
C VAL A 124 2.68 -4.90 -12.74
#